data_AF-A0A556VVT8-F1
#
_entry.id   AF-A0A556VVT8-F1
#
_cell.length_a   1.000
_cell.length_b   1.000
_cell.length_c   1.000
_cell.angle_alpha   90.00
_cell.angle_beta   90.00
_cell.angle_gamma   90.00
#
_symmetry.space_group_name_H-M   'P 1'
#
loop_
_entity.id
_entity.type
_entity.pdbx_description
1 polymer ?
#
loop_
_entity_poly.entity_id
_entity_poly.type
_entity_poly.pdbx_seq_one_letter_code
_entity_poly.pdbx_strand_id
1 'polypeptide(L)'
;MDQGLQGERSGGERRGGPAEKSHQEARGKRATVKETSDICRTVPRRSSSSLCISSPPLLAAVTALILSDEVSKEGLVCVEEVLRELCLDPSPEDCVAVQRVCQIVSTRAAHLCAASLAAVLRQIRDNKAVDRLRTTVGVDGSVYKNHPQFARRLHKMVRCLVPDCDVRFLRSEDGSGKGAAMVTAVAYRLAKQHAERQQILDTLRLNRKQLLEVKERMEVQIKRGLAKDTHNTASVKMLPTYVRATPDGTVRSGKWRSVEMHNKIYTISQDIMQGTGEELFDHIVHCIADFLEYMGMKGASLPLGFTFSFPCHQAGLNKGFKASGCEGEDVAMLLKDAIHRMELVDGDEGCMCVNMEWGAFGDDGELDDFCTDFDRAVDENSTNPGKQSDRLALRQVRSILQHLGLTSSTCDDSILVKEVCSVVSRRAAQLCAAGLAAVVDKIRQNRNLNSLSVTVGVDGTLYKLHPHFSSILQETLRDLAPQCDVTLLQSEDGSGKGAALITAVACRMKDA
;
A
#
# COMPACT_ATOMS: atom_id res chain seq x y z
N MET A 1 -74.90 -34.13 -6.14
CA MET A 1 -75.38 -34.71 -7.40
C MET A 1 -74.25 -34.59 -8.41
N ASP A 2 -73.83 -35.73 -8.96
CA ASP A 2 -73.27 -35.95 -10.31
C ASP A 2 -73.73 -34.92 -11.37
N GLN A 3 -73.07 -34.66 -12.52
CA GLN A 3 -71.81 -35.08 -13.21
C GLN A 3 -71.53 -33.99 -14.29
N GLY A 4 -70.44 -33.93 -15.09
CA GLY A 4 -69.21 -34.72 -15.22
C GLY A 4 -68.61 -34.60 -16.65
N LEU A 5 -67.27 -34.70 -16.83
CA LEU A 5 -66.51 -34.82 -18.12
C LEU A 5 -66.48 -33.52 -19.00
N GLN A 6 -65.49 -33.23 -19.87
CA GLN A 6 -64.27 -33.93 -20.36
C GLN A 6 -63.30 -32.89 -21.00
N GLY A 7 -61.99 -33.19 -21.14
CA GLY A 7 -61.09 -32.38 -21.99
C GLY A 7 -59.58 -32.49 -21.71
N GLU A 8 -58.87 -33.33 -22.46
CA GLU A 8 -57.41 -33.53 -22.35
C GLU A 8 -56.60 -32.45 -23.12
N ARG A 9 -55.37 -32.14 -22.68
CA ARG A 9 -54.13 -32.53 -23.38
C ARG A 9 -52.83 -32.06 -22.72
N SER A 10 -51.78 -32.83 -22.97
CA SER A 10 -50.41 -32.68 -22.46
C SER A 10 -49.63 -31.51 -23.08
N GLY A 11 -48.79 -30.87 -22.25
CA GLY A 11 -47.76 -29.92 -22.67
C GLY A 11 -46.41 -30.30 -22.05
N GLY A 12 -45.48 -30.78 -22.86
CA GLY A 12 -44.18 -31.30 -22.40
C GLY A 12 -43.10 -30.22 -22.19
N GLU A 13 -42.12 -30.54 -21.36
CA GLU A 13 -40.95 -29.71 -21.09
C GLU A 13 -40.14 -29.40 -22.36
N ARG A 14 -39.72 -28.13 -22.54
CA ARG A 14 -38.53 -27.80 -23.32
C ARG A 14 -37.66 -26.82 -22.56
N ARG A 15 -36.40 -27.22 -22.36
CA ARG A 15 -35.35 -26.42 -21.73
C ARG A 15 -35.01 -25.22 -22.60
N GLY A 16 -35.18 -24.01 -22.07
CA GLY A 16 -34.55 -22.80 -22.62
C GLY A 16 -33.15 -22.64 -22.03
N GLY A 17 -32.11 -22.59 -22.87
CA GLY A 17 -30.75 -22.31 -22.41
C GLY A 17 -30.55 -20.82 -22.10
N PRO A 18 -29.72 -20.45 -21.11
CA PRO A 18 -29.38 -19.06 -20.86
C PRO A 18 -28.38 -18.55 -21.91
N ALA A 19 -28.62 -17.34 -22.42
CA ALA A 19 -27.72 -16.68 -23.36
C ALA A 19 -26.46 -16.16 -22.65
N GLU A 20 -25.28 -16.61 -23.10
CA GLU A 20 -24.00 -16.06 -22.65
C GLU A 20 -23.83 -14.61 -23.12
N LYS A 21 -23.74 -13.67 -22.18
CA LYS A 21 -23.20 -12.33 -22.42
C LYS A 21 -21.80 -12.25 -21.82
N SER A 22 -20.79 -12.36 -22.68
CA SER A 22 -19.38 -12.19 -22.32
C SER A 22 -19.03 -10.72 -22.08
N HIS A 23 -19.22 -10.24 -20.86
CA HIS A 23 -18.51 -9.05 -20.39
C HIS A 23 -17.05 -9.43 -20.06
N GLN A 24 -16.13 -9.08 -20.95
CA GLN A 24 -14.70 -9.30 -20.72
C GLN A 24 -14.03 -8.00 -20.29
N GLU A 25 -13.70 -7.89 -19.00
CA GLU A 25 -12.95 -6.77 -18.44
C GLU A 25 -11.58 -6.62 -19.11
N ALA A 26 -11.32 -5.43 -19.67
CA ALA A 26 -10.00 -5.05 -20.12
C ALA A 26 -9.08 -4.74 -18.92
N ARG A 27 -8.51 -5.77 -18.30
CA ARG A 27 -7.47 -5.63 -17.27
C ARG A 27 -6.22 -4.96 -17.84
N GLY A 28 -6.13 -3.64 -17.66
CA GLY A 28 -4.91 -2.88 -17.93
C GLY A 28 -3.76 -3.31 -17.02
N LYS A 29 -2.82 -4.10 -17.55
CA LYS A 29 -1.56 -4.41 -16.85
C LYS A 29 -0.68 -3.15 -16.82
N ARG A 30 -0.44 -2.59 -15.63
CA ARG A 30 0.62 -1.60 -15.40
C ARG A 30 1.97 -2.30 -15.56
N ALA A 31 2.64 -2.07 -16.70
CA ALA A 31 4.06 -2.39 -16.84
C ALA A 31 4.86 -1.55 -15.83
N THR A 32 5.85 -2.15 -15.17
CA THR A 32 6.68 -1.43 -14.19
C THR A 32 7.97 -0.93 -14.84
N VAL A 33 8.52 0.16 -14.32
CA VAL A 33 9.66 0.91 -14.91
C VAL A 33 10.95 0.07 -15.06
N LYS A 34 11.00 -1.16 -14.54
CA LYS A 34 12.10 -2.11 -14.79
C LYS A 34 12.05 -2.77 -16.18
N GLU A 35 10.87 -2.94 -16.79
CA GLU A 35 10.77 -3.68 -18.06
C GLU A 35 11.28 -2.87 -19.27
N THR A 36 11.33 -1.55 -19.19
CA THR A 36 11.81 -0.68 -20.28
C THR A 36 13.34 -0.68 -20.46
N SER A 37 14.14 -1.18 -19.51
CA SER A 37 15.58 -1.36 -19.74
C SER A 37 15.93 -2.66 -20.46
N ASP A 38 15.14 -3.72 -20.26
CA ASP A 38 15.43 -5.05 -20.82
C ASP A 38 14.80 -5.30 -22.20
N ILE A 39 13.72 -4.58 -22.56
CA ILE A 39 13.15 -4.63 -23.92
C ILE A 39 14.14 -4.15 -25.00
N CYS A 40 15.14 -3.32 -24.64
CA CYS A 40 16.23 -2.96 -25.55
C CYS A 40 17.33 -4.03 -25.70
N ARG A 41 17.28 -5.15 -24.97
CA ARG A 41 18.33 -6.20 -24.99
C ARG A 41 17.86 -7.56 -25.51
N THR A 42 16.56 -7.79 -25.71
CA THR A 42 16.02 -9.10 -26.12
C THR A 42 15.12 -9.08 -27.35
N VAL A 43 15.30 -8.11 -28.25
CA VAL A 43 14.93 -8.31 -29.66
C VAL A 43 15.98 -9.24 -30.28
N PRO A 44 15.66 -10.49 -30.64
CA PRO A 44 16.61 -11.30 -31.39
C PRO A 44 16.88 -10.56 -32.70
N ARG A 45 18.17 -10.40 -33.06
CA ARG A 45 18.57 -9.97 -34.41
C ARG A 45 18.09 -11.02 -35.40
N ARG A 46 16.82 -10.94 -35.79
CA ARG A 46 16.33 -11.63 -36.98
C ARG A 46 17.18 -11.10 -38.11
N SER A 47 17.98 -11.99 -38.68
CA SER A 47 18.64 -11.80 -39.95
C SER A 47 17.55 -11.51 -40.97
N SER A 48 17.24 -10.22 -41.14
CA SER A 48 16.62 -9.74 -42.36
C SER A 48 17.58 -10.17 -43.46
N SER A 49 17.16 -11.18 -44.23
CA SER A 49 17.77 -11.54 -45.50
C SER A 49 17.56 -10.37 -46.45
N SER A 50 18.35 -9.33 -46.22
CA SER A 50 18.51 -8.21 -47.11
C SER A 50 18.96 -8.78 -48.44
N LEU A 51 18.14 -8.55 -49.47
CA LEU A 51 18.70 -8.48 -50.81
C LEU A 51 19.69 -7.32 -50.77
N CYS A 52 20.97 -7.65 -50.57
CA CYS A 52 22.06 -6.73 -50.69
C CYS A 52 22.16 -6.31 -52.15
N ILE A 53 21.45 -5.24 -52.53
CA ILE A 53 21.81 -4.44 -53.70
C ILE A 53 23.07 -3.67 -53.31
N SER A 54 24.19 -4.40 -53.27
CA SER A 54 25.50 -3.92 -52.82
C SER A 54 26.19 -3.13 -53.92
N SER A 55 25.65 -1.93 -54.17
CA SER A 55 26.26 -0.91 -55.02
C SER A 55 25.98 0.47 -54.40
N PRO A 56 26.92 1.04 -53.62
CA PRO A 56 26.82 2.40 -53.11
C PRO A 56 26.38 3.47 -54.14
N PRO A 57 26.84 3.46 -55.41
CA PRO A 57 26.39 4.45 -56.39
C PRO A 57 24.92 4.31 -56.79
N LEU A 58 24.33 3.11 -56.80
CA LEU A 58 22.93 2.92 -57.23
C LEU A 58 21.92 3.53 -56.25
N LEU A 59 22.15 3.39 -54.93
CA LEU A 59 21.28 4.00 -53.93
C LEU A 59 21.43 5.53 -53.90
N ALA A 60 22.65 6.04 -54.13
CA ALA A 60 22.91 7.46 -54.27
C ALA A 60 22.22 8.03 -55.53
N ALA A 61 22.36 7.37 -56.69
CA ALA A 61 21.72 7.76 -57.94
C ALA A 61 20.18 7.75 -57.84
N VAL A 62 19.58 6.70 -57.27
CA VAL A 62 18.11 6.66 -57.03
C VAL A 62 17.67 7.81 -56.11
N THR A 63 18.47 8.16 -55.10
CA THR A 63 18.18 9.30 -54.23
C THR A 63 18.31 10.63 -54.99
N ALA A 64 19.33 10.81 -55.82
CA ALA A 64 19.52 11.99 -56.66
C ALA A 64 18.38 12.16 -57.67
N LEU A 65 18.02 11.11 -58.42
CA LEU A 65 16.88 11.12 -59.35
C LEU A 65 15.55 11.51 -58.67
N ILE A 66 15.31 11.04 -57.44
CA ILE A 66 14.12 11.41 -56.65
C ILE A 66 14.19 12.89 -56.17
N LEU A 67 15.38 13.45 -55.97
CA LEU A 67 15.54 14.87 -55.64
C LEU A 67 15.42 15.77 -56.89
N SER A 68 15.75 15.27 -58.09
CA SER A 68 15.64 15.96 -59.39
C SER A 68 14.22 16.03 -59.97
N ASP A 69 13.20 15.94 -59.12
CA ASP A 69 11.76 15.86 -59.45
C ASP A 69 11.17 17.17 -60.03
N GLU A 70 11.99 18.19 -60.27
CA GLU A 70 11.52 19.47 -60.82
C GLU A 70 11.12 19.37 -62.30
N VAL A 71 9.95 19.93 -62.62
CA VAL A 71 9.50 20.12 -64.02
C VAL A 71 10.21 21.36 -64.60
N SER A 72 11.53 21.31 -64.67
CA SER A 72 12.42 22.35 -65.20
C SER A 72 13.42 21.73 -66.18
N LYS A 73 14.03 22.56 -67.04
CA LYS A 73 15.13 22.12 -67.91
C LYS A 73 16.33 21.63 -67.08
N GLU A 74 16.57 22.26 -65.95
CA GLU A 74 17.61 21.91 -64.98
C GLU A 74 17.37 20.52 -64.35
N GLY A 75 16.13 20.18 -64.02
CA GLY A 75 15.76 18.84 -63.54
C GLY A 75 16.01 17.73 -64.58
N LEU A 76 15.81 18.01 -65.88
CA LEU A 76 16.10 17.05 -66.95
C LEU A 76 17.62 16.86 -67.16
N VAL A 77 18.41 17.94 -67.11
CA VAL A 77 19.88 17.86 -67.17
C VAL A 77 20.43 17.03 -66.02
N CYS A 78 19.93 17.24 -64.79
CA CYS A 78 20.36 16.45 -63.65
C CYS A 78 19.97 14.96 -63.75
N VAL A 79 18.83 14.64 -64.38
CA VAL A 79 18.47 13.24 -64.69
C VAL A 79 19.41 12.65 -65.75
N GLU A 80 19.76 13.40 -66.79
CA GLU A 80 20.73 13.00 -67.83
C GLU A 80 22.12 12.72 -67.22
N GLU A 81 22.60 13.60 -66.34
CA GLU A 81 23.86 13.44 -65.60
C GLU A 81 23.86 12.17 -64.74
N VAL A 82 22.84 11.97 -63.89
CA VAL A 82 22.78 10.80 -63.00
C VAL A 82 22.61 9.48 -63.78
N LEU A 83 21.91 9.50 -64.92
CA LEU A 83 21.83 8.32 -65.80
C LEU A 83 23.19 8.02 -66.47
N ARG A 84 23.96 9.04 -66.85
CA ARG A 84 25.35 8.87 -67.33
C ARG A 84 26.31 8.39 -66.26
N GLU A 85 26.17 8.85 -65.01
CA GLU A 85 26.94 8.32 -63.87
C GLU A 85 26.68 6.82 -63.63
N LEU A 86 25.46 6.35 -63.95
CA LEU A 86 25.11 4.93 -63.96
C LEU A 86 25.64 4.17 -65.20
N CYS A 87 26.50 4.79 -66.00
CA CYS A 87 27.07 4.26 -67.25
C CYS A 87 26.02 3.90 -68.32
N LEU A 88 24.92 4.65 -68.36
CA LEU A 88 23.91 4.59 -69.42
C LEU A 88 24.14 5.72 -70.44
N ASP A 89 23.62 5.54 -71.66
CA ASP A 89 23.57 6.59 -72.68
C ASP A 89 22.09 6.99 -72.92
N PRO A 90 21.54 7.91 -72.11
CA PRO A 90 20.12 8.20 -72.10
C PRO A 90 19.71 9.11 -73.26
N SER A 91 18.60 8.78 -73.93
CA SER A 91 17.93 9.71 -74.84
C SER A 91 17.21 10.84 -74.08
N PRO A 92 16.85 11.96 -74.73
CA PRO A 92 15.96 12.96 -74.15
C PRO A 92 14.62 12.37 -73.69
N GLU A 93 14.09 11.40 -74.44
CA GLU A 93 12.88 10.65 -74.11
C GLU A 93 13.04 9.82 -72.84
N ASP A 94 14.19 9.16 -72.65
CA ASP A 94 14.50 8.40 -71.42
C ASP A 94 14.58 9.33 -70.20
N CYS A 95 15.20 10.50 -70.34
CA CYS A 95 15.29 11.48 -69.26
C CYS A 95 13.89 11.96 -68.81
N VAL A 96 12.99 12.24 -69.77
CA VAL A 96 11.59 12.58 -69.50
C VAL A 96 10.84 11.40 -68.87
N ALA A 97 11.06 10.18 -69.32
CA ALA A 97 10.43 8.98 -68.78
C ALA A 97 10.85 8.73 -67.32
N VAL A 98 12.16 8.79 -67.03
CA VAL A 98 12.73 8.62 -65.69
C VAL A 98 12.25 9.71 -64.74
N GLN A 99 12.26 10.98 -65.17
CA GLN A 99 11.71 12.09 -64.38
C GLN A 99 10.23 11.86 -64.04
N ARG A 100 9.42 11.37 -64.99
CA ARG A 100 8.00 11.05 -64.76
C ARG A 100 7.81 9.88 -63.80
N VAL A 101 8.69 8.87 -63.83
CA VAL A 101 8.70 7.78 -62.84
C VAL A 101 9.01 8.32 -61.45
N CYS A 102 10.02 9.18 -61.30
CA CYS A 102 10.36 9.83 -60.03
C CYS A 102 9.16 10.61 -59.46
N GLN A 103 8.44 11.37 -60.28
CA GLN A 103 7.20 12.07 -59.89
C GLN A 103 6.10 11.14 -59.40
N ILE A 104 5.88 10.01 -60.06
CA ILE A 104 4.87 9.02 -59.63
C ILE A 104 5.28 8.40 -58.28
N VAL A 105 6.54 7.99 -58.14
CA VAL A 105 7.08 7.36 -56.93
C VAL A 105 7.02 8.31 -55.73
N SER A 106 7.49 9.55 -55.89
CA SER A 106 7.52 10.55 -54.83
C SER A 106 6.12 11.05 -54.45
N THR A 107 5.23 11.22 -55.43
CA THR A 107 3.81 11.56 -55.18
C THR A 107 3.10 10.45 -54.42
N ARG A 108 3.31 9.18 -54.81
CA ARG A 108 2.75 8.02 -54.09
C ARG A 108 3.25 7.97 -52.65
N ALA A 109 4.55 8.18 -52.42
CA ALA A 109 5.13 8.23 -51.08
C ALA A 109 4.51 9.36 -50.24
N ALA A 110 4.39 10.58 -50.78
CA ALA A 110 3.76 11.71 -50.11
C ALA A 110 2.28 11.45 -49.78
N HIS A 111 1.52 10.81 -50.68
CA HIS A 111 0.11 10.47 -50.45
C HIS A 111 -0.07 9.37 -49.38
N LEU A 112 0.82 8.37 -49.34
CA LEU A 112 0.79 7.33 -48.30
C LEU A 112 1.12 7.91 -46.91
N CYS A 113 2.12 8.80 -46.82
CA CYS A 113 2.39 9.55 -45.60
C CYS A 113 1.22 10.47 -45.20
N ALA A 114 0.53 11.07 -46.17
CA ALA A 114 -0.66 11.88 -45.90
C ALA A 114 -1.80 11.05 -45.31
N ALA A 115 -2.04 9.85 -45.84
CA ALA A 115 -3.09 8.95 -45.36
C ALA A 115 -2.85 8.45 -43.93
N SER A 116 -1.61 8.11 -43.58
CA SER A 116 -1.27 7.71 -42.20
C SER A 116 -1.38 8.88 -41.22
N LEU A 117 -0.91 10.07 -41.60
CA LEU A 117 -1.05 11.27 -40.77
C LEU A 117 -2.52 11.69 -40.60
N ALA A 118 -3.34 11.56 -41.65
CA ALA A 118 -4.79 11.82 -41.59
C ALA A 118 -5.53 10.88 -40.63
N ALA A 119 -5.07 9.64 -40.44
CA ALA A 119 -5.60 8.75 -39.40
C ALA A 119 -5.25 9.26 -37.99
N VAL A 120 -3.98 9.61 -37.75
CA VAL A 120 -3.53 10.17 -36.45
C VAL A 120 -4.24 11.48 -36.11
N LEU A 121 -4.42 12.37 -37.08
CA LEU A 121 -5.11 13.65 -36.89
C LEU A 121 -6.59 13.47 -36.53
N ARG A 122 -7.30 12.54 -37.20
CA ARG A 122 -8.67 12.19 -36.82
C ARG A 122 -8.73 11.63 -35.41
N GLN A 123 -7.86 10.69 -35.05
CA GLN A 123 -7.80 10.16 -33.68
C GLN A 123 -7.56 11.26 -32.63
N ILE A 124 -6.68 12.23 -32.90
CA ILE A 124 -6.43 13.36 -31.97
C ILE A 124 -7.65 14.28 -31.88
N ARG A 125 -8.37 14.53 -32.98
CA ARG A 125 -9.61 15.31 -33.00
C ARG A 125 -10.69 14.63 -32.17
N ASP A 126 -10.92 13.35 -32.46
CA ASP A 126 -11.99 12.55 -31.87
C ASP A 126 -11.72 12.34 -30.36
N ASN A 127 -10.46 12.10 -29.96
CA ASN A 127 -10.03 12.06 -28.55
C ASN A 127 -10.23 13.39 -27.80
N LYS A 128 -10.23 14.53 -28.51
CA LYS A 128 -10.51 15.85 -27.94
C LYS A 128 -11.99 16.22 -27.97
N ALA A 129 -12.84 15.40 -28.61
CA ALA A 129 -14.26 15.68 -28.83
C ALA A 129 -14.54 17.09 -29.41
N VAL A 130 -13.76 17.50 -30.42
CA VAL A 130 -13.93 18.79 -31.12
C VAL A 130 -14.27 18.60 -32.58
N ASP A 131 -15.20 19.38 -33.12
CA ASP A 131 -15.60 19.29 -34.53
C ASP A 131 -14.45 19.63 -35.49
N ARG A 132 -13.58 20.58 -35.09
CA ARG A 132 -12.46 21.09 -35.89
C ARG A 132 -11.18 21.11 -35.07
N LEU A 133 -10.14 20.42 -35.54
CA LEU A 133 -8.85 20.30 -34.84
C LEU A 133 -7.84 21.33 -35.34
N ARG A 134 -7.38 22.23 -34.47
CA ARG A 134 -6.17 23.03 -34.72
C ARG A 134 -4.95 22.36 -34.07
N THR A 135 -3.91 22.07 -34.85
CA THR A 135 -2.70 21.40 -34.34
C THR A 135 -1.43 21.74 -35.13
N THR A 136 -0.27 21.44 -34.55
CA THR A 136 1.04 21.58 -35.22
C THR A 136 1.70 20.21 -35.32
N VAL A 137 2.21 19.87 -36.51
CA VAL A 137 2.97 18.65 -36.77
C VAL A 137 4.43 19.04 -36.97
N GLY A 138 5.31 18.56 -36.07
CA GLY A 138 6.75 18.63 -36.26
C GLY A 138 7.20 17.65 -37.35
N VAL A 139 8.04 18.09 -38.28
CA VAL A 139 8.52 17.27 -39.40
C VAL A 139 10.03 17.39 -39.54
N ASP A 140 10.68 16.25 -39.78
CA ASP A 140 12.09 16.12 -40.10
C ASP A 140 12.28 14.99 -41.15
N GLY A 141 13.49 14.86 -41.69
CA GLY A 141 13.87 13.87 -42.70
C GLY A 141 14.34 14.50 -44.01
N SER A 142 15.39 13.92 -44.60
CA SER A 142 16.05 14.43 -45.81
C SER A 142 15.10 14.58 -47.00
N VAL A 143 14.23 13.60 -47.25
CA VAL A 143 13.24 13.66 -48.35
C VAL A 143 12.30 14.85 -48.18
N TYR A 144 11.76 15.08 -46.97
CA TYR A 144 10.87 16.21 -46.72
C TYR A 144 11.60 17.57 -46.77
N LYS A 145 12.88 17.61 -46.38
CA LYS A 145 13.70 18.82 -46.36
C LYS A 145 14.23 19.23 -47.73
N ASN A 146 14.63 18.27 -48.56
CA ASN A 146 15.45 18.50 -49.75
C ASN A 146 14.69 18.28 -51.06
N HIS A 147 13.62 17.47 -51.07
CA HIS A 147 12.89 17.18 -52.30
C HIS A 147 11.96 18.36 -52.66
N PRO A 148 12.05 18.93 -53.88
CA PRO A 148 11.41 20.21 -54.24
C PRO A 148 9.88 20.21 -54.11
N GLN A 149 9.20 19.13 -54.53
CA GLN A 149 7.72 19.05 -54.50
C GLN A 149 7.14 18.20 -53.35
N PHE A 150 7.94 17.44 -52.59
CA PHE A 150 7.42 16.43 -51.65
C PHE A 150 6.57 17.04 -50.53
N ALA A 151 7.10 18.06 -49.83
CA ALA A 151 6.38 18.74 -48.76
C ALA A 151 5.05 19.35 -49.25
N ARG A 152 5.06 19.99 -50.44
CA ARG A 152 3.86 20.57 -51.07
C ARG A 152 2.80 19.51 -51.39
N ARG A 153 3.20 18.37 -51.96
CA ARG A 153 2.29 17.24 -52.26
C ARG A 153 1.71 16.64 -51.00
N LEU A 154 2.54 16.39 -49.98
CA LEU A 154 2.13 15.91 -48.66
C LEU A 154 1.10 16.84 -48.02
N HIS A 155 1.39 18.15 -47.92
CA HIS A 155 0.48 19.13 -47.30
C HIS A 155 -0.85 19.22 -48.04
N LYS A 156 -0.82 19.24 -49.37
CA LYS A 156 -2.04 19.29 -50.20
C LYS A 156 -2.92 18.06 -49.94
N MET A 157 -2.34 16.86 -49.92
CA MET A 157 -3.10 15.63 -49.70
C MET A 157 -3.62 15.53 -48.26
N VAL A 158 -2.85 15.93 -47.25
CA VAL A 158 -3.34 15.96 -45.85
C VAL A 158 -4.57 16.85 -45.72
N ARG A 159 -4.55 18.09 -46.24
CA ARG A 159 -5.71 18.99 -46.21
C ARG A 159 -6.92 18.45 -46.98
N CYS A 160 -6.70 17.63 -48.01
CA CYS A 160 -7.77 16.98 -48.76
C CYS A 160 -8.41 15.81 -48.00
N LEU A 161 -7.61 15.08 -47.21
CA LEU A 161 -8.07 13.90 -46.45
C LEU A 161 -8.68 14.25 -45.09
N VAL A 162 -8.28 15.39 -44.50
CA VAL A 162 -8.82 15.90 -43.23
C VAL A 162 -9.14 17.41 -43.34
N PRO A 163 -10.24 17.78 -44.03
CA PRO A 163 -10.64 19.19 -44.18
C PRO A 163 -10.95 19.88 -42.85
N ASP A 164 -11.40 19.11 -41.85
CA ASP A 164 -11.74 19.61 -40.50
C ASP A 164 -10.50 19.80 -39.60
N CYS A 165 -9.28 19.73 -40.15
CA CYS A 165 -8.03 19.85 -39.41
C CYS A 165 -7.17 21.02 -39.92
N ASP A 166 -7.07 22.07 -39.11
CA ASP A 166 -6.13 23.19 -39.31
C ASP A 166 -4.71 22.76 -38.87
N VAL A 167 -4.00 22.11 -39.79
CA VAL A 167 -2.64 21.58 -39.56
C VAL A 167 -1.56 22.60 -39.97
N ARG A 168 -0.78 23.05 -38.99
CA ARG A 168 0.50 23.74 -39.24
C ARG A 168 1.63 22.72 -39.29
N PHE A 169 2.42 22.72 -40.36
CA PHE A 169 3.66 21.94 -40.41
C PHE A 169 4.83 22.81 -39.94
N LEU A 170 5.65 22.28 -39.03
CA LEU A 170 6.84 22.95 -38.49
C LEU A 170 8.07 22.07 -38.73
N ARG A 171 9.07 22.59 -39.45
CA ARG A 171 10.32 21.87 -39.71
C ARG A 171 11.19 21.86 -38.45
N SER A 172 11.77 20.71 -38.09
CA SER A 172 12.83 20.68 -37.08
C SER A 172 14.18 20.96 -37.73
N GLU A 173 14.83 22.05 -37.34
CA GLU A 173 16.15 22.40 -37.86
C GLU A 173 17.22 21.52 -37.23
N ASP A 174 17.26 21.43 -35.91
CA ASP A 174 18.27 20.74 -35.09
C ASP A 174 18.01 19.24 -34.90
N GLY A 175 17.22 18.64 -35.78
CA GLY A 175 16.82 17.23 -35.73
C GLY A 175 16.02 16.87 -34.47
N SER A 176 16.32 15.71 -33.87
CA SER A 176 15.68 15.21 -32.65
C SER A 176 16.34 15.69 -31.35
N GLY A 177 17.54 16.28 -31.40
CA GLY A 177 18.38 16.56 -30.23
C GLY A 177 17.73 17.47 -29.19
N LYS A 178 17.08 18.57 -29.62
CA LYS A 178 16.36 19.47 -28.71
C LYS A 178 15.18 18.78 -28.01
N GLY A 179 14.44 17.92 -28.72
CA GLY A 179 13.35 17.14 -28.14
C GLY A 179 13.85 16.13 -27.10
N ALA A 180 14.92 15.39 -27.43
CA ALA A 180 15.57 14.46 -26.51
C ALA A 180 16.08 15.17 -25.25
N ALA A 181 16.72 16.34 -25.38
CA ALA A 181 17.20 17.12 -24.25
C ALA A 181 16.05 17.57 -23.31
N MET A 182 14.92 18.02 -23.86
CA MET A 182 13.75 18.40 -23.05
C MET A 182 13.14 17.22 -22.29
N VAL A 183 13.04 16.04 -22.93
CA VAL A 183 12.60 14.81 -22.27
C VAL A 183 13.57 14.41 -21.16
N THR A 184 14.88 14.44 -21.43
CA THR A 184 15.93 14.14 -20.44
C THR A 184 15.90 15.08 -19.25
N ALA A 185 15.67 16.39 -19.46
CA ALA A 185 15.56 17.37 -18.37
C ALA A 185 14.39 17.09 -17.43
N VAL A 186 13.22 16.70 -17.98
CA VAL A 186 12.06 16.29 -17.17
C VAL A 186 12.32 14.96 -16.46
N ALA A 187 12.87 13.97 -17.16
CA ALA A 187 13.19 12.67 -16.58
C ALA A 187 14.22 12.78 -15.44
N TYR A 188 15.25 13.61 -15.61
CA TYR A 188 16.25 13.89 -14.58
C TYR A 188 15.63 14.57 -13.35
N ARG A 189 14.75 15.56 -13.53
CA ARG A 189 14.03 16.20 -12.42
C ARG A 189 13.19 15.20 -11.62
N LEU A 190 12.42 14.35 -12.31
CA LEU A 190 11.60 13.32 -11.68
C LEU A 190 12.45 12.26 -10.96
N ALA A 191 13.57 11.85 -11.56
CA ALA A 191 14.52 10.93 -10.93
C ALA A 191 15.15 11.52 -9.67
N LYS A 192 15.52 12.81 -9.68
CA LYS A 192 16.03 13.51 -8.50
C LYS A 192 14.98 13.58 -7.37
N GLN A 193 13.75 13.99 -7.68
CA GLN A 193 12.64 14.01 -6.70
C GLN A 193 12.34 12.61 -6.15
N HIS A 194 12.44 11.56 -6.98
CA HIS A 194 12.31 10.17 -6.52
C HIS A 194 13.46 9.76 -5.58
N ALA A 195 14.70 10.16 -5.86
CA ALA A 195 15.84 9.85 -5.01
C ALA A 195 15.73 10.54 -3.63
N GLU A 196 15.37 11.82 -3.61
CA GLU A 196 15.15 12.60 -2.37
C GLU A 196 14.04 11.97 -1.51
N ARG A 197 12.90 11.61 -2.12
CA ARG A 197 11.83 10.86 -1.46
C ARG A 197 12.30 9.51 -0.92
N GLN A 198 13.06 8.75 -1.72
CA GLN A 198 13.51 7.41 -1.33
C GLN A 198 14.44 7.50 -0.11
N GLN A 199 15.34 8.50 -0.09
CA GLN A 199 16.20 8.79 1.06
C GLN A 199 15.39 9.09 2.34
N ILE A 200 14.30 9.86 2.25
CA ILE A 200 13.40 10.09 3.39
C ILE A 200 12.74 8.78 3.86
N LEU A 201 12.19 7.99 2.93
CA LEU A 201 11.52 6.72 3.25
C LEU A 201 12.47 5.65 3.79
N ASP A 202 13.74 5.68 3.41
CA ASP A 202 14.76 4.75 3.91
C ASP A 202 15.10 4.99 5.39
N THR A 203 14.92 6.21 5.93
CA THR A 203 15.07 6.46 7.38
C THR A 203 14.06 5.68 8.24
N LEU A 204 12.90 5.34 7.68
CA LEU A 204 11.84 4.57 8.33
C LEU A 204 12.02 3.05 8.17
N ARG A 205 12.98 2.58 7.36
CA ARG A 205 13.20 1.15 7.12
C ARG A 205 14.18 0.56 8.13
N LEU A 206 13.74 -0.49 8.82
CA LEU A 206 14.58 -1.25 9.74
C LEU A 206 15.18 -2.47 9.04
N ASN A 207 16.50 -2.61 9.12
CA ASN A 207 17.20 -3.79 8.68
C ASN A 207 17.22 -4.89 9.77
N ARG A 208 17.57 -6.12 9.38
CA ARG A 208 17.59 -7.28 10.29
C ARG A 208 18.47 -7.10 11.52
N LYS A 209 19.62 -6.42 11.41
CA LYS A 209 20.51 -6.15 12.55
C LYS A 209 19.83 -5.19 13.55
N GLN A 210 19.19 -4.13 13.05
CA GLN A 210 18.42 -3.20 13.89
C GLN A 210 17.26 -3.89 14.60
N LEU A 211 16.57 -4.83 13.95
CA LEU A 211 15.47 -5.58 14.58
C LEU A 211 15.93 -6.56 15.66
N LEU A 212 17.12 -7.17 15.48
CA LEU A 212 17.74 -7.99 16.53
C LEU A 212 18.19 -7.15 17.73
N GLU A 213 18.75 -5.95 17.49
CA GLU A 213 19.10 -4.99 18.54
C GLU A 213 17.87 -4.54 19.34
N VAL A 214 16.76 -4.21 18.68
CA VAL A 214 15.48 -3.87 19.35
C VAL A 214 14.95 -5.03 20.19
N LYS A 215 15.06 -6.27 19.69
CA LYS A 215 14.71 -7.48 20.45
C LYS A 215 15.60 -7.63 21.70
N GLU A 216 16.91 -7.47 21.57
CA GLU A 216 17.86 -7.57 22.68
C GLU A 216 17.60 -6.51 23.76
N ARG A 217 17.37 -5.25 23.37
CA ARG A 217 16.99 -4.17 24.31
C ARG A 217 15.65 -4.47 25.02
N MET A 218 14.67 -5.08 24.33
CA MET A 218 13.45 -5.57 24.98
C MET A 218 13.73 -6.72 25.97
N GLU A 219 14.59 -7.68 25.66
CA GLU A 219 14.98 -8.74 26.60
C GLU A 219 15.67 -8.18 27.86
N VAL A 220 16.45 -7.09 27.74
CA VAL A 220 17.03 -6.36 28.87
C VAL A 220 15.94 -5.67 29.70
N GLN A 221 15.01 -4.95 29.07
CA GLN A 221 13.92 -4.27 29.77
C GLN A 221 12.97 -5.24 30.47
N ILE A 222 12.68 -6.41 29.88
CA ILE A 222 11.95 -7.50 30.56
C ILE A 222 12.67 -7.95 31.85
N LYS A 223 14.00 -8.12 31.81
CA LYS A 223 14.78 -8.48 33.01
C LYS A 223 14.73 -7.35 34.05
N ARG A 224 14.88 -6.10 33.64
CA ARG A 224 14.86 -4.92 34.53
C ARG A 224 13.49 -4.70 35.18
N GLY A 225 12.40 -4.89 34.46
CA GLY A 225 11.04 -4.78 34.98
C GLY A 225 10.67 -5.90 35.98
N LEU A 226 11.22 -7.10 35.80
CA LEU A 226 11.00 -8.23 36.72
C LEU A 226 11.89 -8.20 37.97
N ALA A 227 13.07 -7.57 37.91
CA ALA A 227 14.03 -7.55 39.02
C ALA A 227 13.68 -6.48 40.07
N LYS A 228 13.65 -6.88 41.34
CA LYS A 228 13.15 -6.07 42.48
C LYS A 228 13.89 -4.75 42.69
N ASP A 229 15.18 -4.72 42.41
CA ASP A 229 16.08 -3.57 42.54
C ASP A 229 15.92 -2.57 41.39
N THR A 230 15.62 -3.03 40.17
CA THR A 230 15.47 -2.16 38.99
C THR A 230 14.03 -1.83 38.60
N HIS A 231 13.02 -2.55 39.13
CA HIS A 231 11.60 -2.40 38.76
C HIS A 231 11.09 -0.95 38.80
N ASN A 232 11.44 -0.20 39.86
CA ASN A 232 11.01 1.19 40.04
C ASN A 232 11.51 2.11 38.91
N THR A 233 12.73 1.87 38.40
CA THR A 233 13.38 2.68 37.35
C THR A 233 13.24 2.09 35.94
N ALA A 234 12.78 0.85 35.78
CA ALA A 234 12.52 0.24 34.48
C ALA A 234 11.39 0.96 33.73
N SER A 235 11.53 1.12 32.41
CA SER A 235 10.48 1.70 31.56
C SER A 235 9.35 0.69 31.31
N VAL A 236 9.71 -0.56 30.99
CA VAL A 236 8.77 -1.69 30.90
C VAL A 236 8.51 -2.26 32.30
N LYS A 237 7.26 -2.16 32.80
CA LYS A 237 6.95 -2.41 34.22
C LYS A 237 6.75 -3.87 34.62
N MET A 238 6.38 -4.77 33.71
CA MET A 238 6.25 -6.21 34.00
C MET A 238 5.38 -6.50 35.25
N LEU A 239 4.20 -5.89 35.33
CA LEU A 239 3.28 -5.94 36.47
C LEU A 239 2.67 -7.34 36.65
N PRO A 240 2.67 -7.93 37.87
CA PRO A 240 2.00 -9.19 38.13
C PRO A 240 0.47 -9.02 38.07
N THR A 241 -0.22 -9.93 37.36
CA THR A 241 -1.68 -9.87 37.21
C THR A 241 -2.45 -10.69 38.25
N TYR A 242 -1.73 -11.44 39.10
CA TYR A 242 -2.26 -12.45 40.03
C TYR A 242 -2.96 -13.67 39.38
N VAL A 243 -3.01 -13.76 38.05
CA VAL A 243 -3.50 -14.93 37.31
C VAL A 243 -2.39 -15.97 37.20
N ARG A 244 -2.44 -17.01 38.06
CA ARG A 244 -1.38 -18.03 38.18
C ARG A 244 -1.45 -19.21 37.18
N ALA A 245 -2.58 -19.41 36.51
CA ALA A 245 -2.78 -20.49 35.55
C ALA A 245 -3.72 -20.08 34.40
N THR A 246 -3.53 -20.69 33.23
CA THR A 246 -4.51 -20.66 32.13
C THR A 246 -5.70 -21.58 32.45
N PRO A 247 -6.90 -21.32 31.89
CA PRO A 247 -8.04 -22.21 32.05
C PRO A 247 -7.73 -23.65 31.61
N ASP A 248 -8.00 -24.61 32.49
CA ASP A 248 -7.67 -26.03 32.36
C ASP A 248 -8.83 -26.90 31.82
N GLY A 249 -9.96 -26.28 31.47
CA GLY A 249 -11.19 -26.96 31.06
C GLY A 249 -12.01 -27.59 32.19
N THR A 250 -11.53 -27.54 33.43
CA THR A 250 -12.20 -28.13 34.62
C THR A 250 -13.14 -27.16 35.33
N VAL A 251 -13.30 -25.94 34.81
CA VAL A 251 -14.28 -24.93 35.29
C VAL A 251 -15.71 -25.43 35.08
N ARG A 252 -16.18 -26.23 36.04
CA ARG A 252 -17.53 -26.80 36.07
C ARG A 252 -18.53 -25.80 36.60
N SER A 253 -19.04 -24.93 35.72
CA SER A 253 -20.50 -24.73 35.73
C SER A 253 -21.14 -25.94 35.06
N GLY A 254 -22.33 -26.36 35.53
CA GLY A 254 -22.92 -27.65 35.19
C GLY A 254 -23.24 -27.80 33.70
N LYS A 255 -22.56 -28.73 33.02
CA LYS A 255 -22.57 -28.99 31.56
C LYS A 255 -22.09 -27.81 30.71
N TRP A 256 -21.17 -28.10 29.79
CA TRP A 256 -20.82 -27.24 28.65
C TRP A 256 -22.00 -27.16 27.64
N ARG A 257 -23.12 -26.57 28.05
CA ARG A 257 -23.97 -25.82 27.12
C ARG A 257 -23.21 -24.54 26.78
N SER A 258 -23.41 -24.01 25.57
CA SER A 258 -22.71 -22.82 25.08
C SER A 258 -22.72 -21.70 26.12
N VAL A 259 -21.55 -21.18 26.46
CA VAL A 259 -21.45 -19.92 27.22
C VAL A 259 -21.92 -18.82 26.29
N GLU A 260 -23.20 -18.47 26.39
CA GLU A 260 -23.82 -17.39 25.63
C GLU A 260 -23.31 -16.05 26.18
N MET A 261 -22.22 -15.59 25.59
CA MET A 261 -21.70 -14.24 25.80
C MET A 261 -22.71 -13.23 25.27
N HIS A 262 -23.36 -12.52 26.17
CA HIS A 262 -24.18 -11.36 25.86
C HIS A 262 -23.32 -10.10 26.03
N ASN A 263 -23.31 -9.22 25.04
CA ASN A 263 -22.58 -7.96 25.08
C ASN A 263 -23.48 -6.78 24.71
N LYS A 264 -23.22 -5.63 25.32
CA LYS A 264 -23.83 -4.35 24.98
C LYS A 264 -22.73 -3.29 25.01
N ILE A 265 -22.62 -2.50 23.94
CA ILE A 265 -21.58 -1.47 23.79
C ILE A 265 -22.16 -0.15 24.30
N TYR A 266 -21.43 0.48 25.22
CA TYR A 266 -21.78 1.78 25.77
C TYR A 266 -20.77 2.82 25.32
N THR A 267 -21.25 3.98 24.87
CA THR A 267 -20.42 5.13 24.56
C THR A 267 -20.12 5.92 25.83
N ILE A 268 -18.87 6.31 26.02
CA ILE A 268 -18.46 7.30 27.03
C ILE A 268 -18.27 8.62 26.28
N SER A 269 -18.88 9.71 26.75
CA SER A 269 -18.72 11.02 26.12
C SER A 269 -17.32 11.58 26.38
N GLN A 270 -16.85 12.47 25.51
CA GLN A 270 -15.53 13.08 25.66
C GLN A 270 -15.42 13.92 26.94
N ASP A 271 -16.54 14.51 27.39
CA ASP A 271 -16.62 15.24 28.65
C ASP A 271 -16.41 14.31 29.86
N ILE A 272 -17.06 13.13 29.89
CA ILE A 272 -16.86 12.13 30.96
C ILE A 272 -15.45 11.53 30.90
N MET A 273 -14.88 11.32 29.70
CA MET A 273 -13.50 10.87 29.55
C MET A 273 -12.47 11.86 30.14
N GLN A 274 -12.80 13.14 30.23
CA GLN A 274 -11.91 14.23 30.67
C GLN A 274 -12.37 14.91 31.97
N GLY A 275 -13.44 14.42 32.62
CA GLY A 275 -14.05 14.99 33.82
C GLY A 275 -13.36 14.55 35.11
N THR A 276 -14.15 14.08 36.07
CA THR A 276 -13.68 13.47 37.32
C THR A 276 -13.71 11.94 37.26
N GLY A 277 -12.95 11.30 38.14
CA GLY A 277 -13.04 9.85 38.34
C GLY A 277 -14.43 9.40 38.80
N GLU A 278 -15.07 10.19 39.65
CA GLU A 278 -16.43 9.93 40.16
C GLU A 278 -17.45 9.86 39.00
N GLU A 279 -17.49 10.87 38.12
CA GLU A 279 -18.36 10.89 36.93
C GLU A 279 -18.10 9.70 35.98
N LEU A 280 -16.83 9.30 35.82
CA LEU A 280 -16.46 8.15 35.00
C LEU A 280 -16.96 6.83 35.60
N PHE A 281 -16.81 6.64 36.91
CA PHE A 281 -17.26 5.42 37.60
C PHE A 281 -18.78 5.36 37.74
N ASP A 282 -19.45 6.48 37.99
CA ASP A 282 -20.92 6.57 37.98
C ASP A 282 -21.50 6.19 36.61
N HIS A 283 -20.88 6.65 35.51
CA HIS A 283 -21.28 6.24 34.16
C HIS A 283 -21.09 4.73 33.93
N ILE A 284 -19.98 4.15 34.40
CA ILE A 284 -19.73 2.70 34.34
C ILE A 284 -20.79 1.93 35.14
N VAL A 285 -21.13 2.37 36.35
CA VAL A 285 -22.16 1.74 37.19
C VAL A 285 -23.55 1.82 36.54
N HIS A 286 -23.91 2.96 35.94
CA HIS A 286 -25.14 3.08 35.16
C HIS A 286 -25.19 2.12 33.97
N CYS A 287 -24.08 1.95 33.24
CA CYS A 287 -23.98 0.98 32.15
C CYS A 287 -24.16 -0.46 32.65
N ILE A 288 -23.58 -0.83 33.79
CA ILE A 288 -23.77 -2.15 34.41
C ILE A 288 -25.22 -2.35 34.85
N ALA A 289 -25.86 -1.35 35.45
CA ALA A 289 -27.25 -1.43 35.90
C ALA A 289 -28.23 -1.62 34.73
N ASP A 290 -28.09 -0.83 33.65
CA ASP A 290 -28.88 -0.99 32.43
C ASP A 290 -28.61 -2.34 31.73
N PHE A 291 -27.38 -2.86 31.78
CA PHE A 291 -27.08 -4.20 31.26
C PHE A 291 -27.77 -5.31 32.06
N LEU A 292 -27.74 -5.23 33.40
CA LEU A 292 -28.43 -6.20 34.26
C LEU A 292 -29.96 -6.14 34.11
N GLU A 293 -30.52 -4.95 33.87
CA GLU A 293 -31.95 -4.78 33.55
C GLU A 293 -32.30 -5.35 32.17
N TYR A 294 -31.50 -5.07 31.14
CA TYR A 294 -31.63 -5.66 29.81
C TYR A 294 -31.57 -7.19 29.82
N MET A 295 -30.69 -7.77 30.65
CA MET A 295 -30.57 -9.23 30.83
C MET A 295 -31.63 -9.84 31.76
N GLY A 296 -32.50 -9.04 32.39
CA GLY A 296 -33.50 -9.52 33.36
C GLY A 296 -32.91 -10.05 34.68
N MET A 297 -31.68 -9.65 35.04
CA MET A 297 -30.93 -10.13 36.21
C MET A 297 -30.84 -9.09 37.34
N LYS A 298 -31.74 -8.09 37.33
CA LYS A 298 -31.79 -7.01 38.32
C LYS A 298 -31.98 -7.57 39.74
N GLY A 299 -31.00 -7.33 40.61
CA GLY A 299 -30.97 -7.83 42.00
C GLY A 299 -30.16 -9.12 42.21
N ALA A 300 -29.60 -9.73 41.16
CA ALA A 300 -28.69 -10.86 41.33
C ALA A 300 -27.29 -10.42 41.77
N SER A 301 -26.71 -11.10 42.78
CA SER A 301 -25.30 -10.93 43.15
C SER A 301 -24.44 -11.84 42.27
N LEU A 302 -23.66 -11.27 41.36
CA LEU A 302 -22.88 -11.98 40.36
C LEU A 302 -21.38 -11.67 40.48
N PRO A 303 -20.48 -12.65 40.30
CA PRO A 303 -19.05 -12.39 40.19
C PRO A 303 -18.73 -11.52 38.97
N LEU A 304 -18.08 -10.37 39.19
CA LEU A 304 -17.67 -9.45 38.13
C LEU A 304 -16.20 -9.65 37.74
N GLY A 305 -15.92 -9.70 36.43
CA GLY A 305 -14.57 -9.60 35.89
C GLY A 305 -14.40 -8.26 35.18
N PHE A 306 -13.57 -7.37 35.72
CA PHE A 306 -13.38 -6.02 35.17
C PHE A 306 -12.07 -5.92 34.39
N THR A 307 -12.15 -5.84 33.05
CA THR A 307 -10.98 -5.60 32.19
C THR A 307 -10.70 -4.11 32.04
N PHE A 308 -9.90 -3.56 32.95
CA PHE A 308 -9.41 -2.19 32.85
C PHE A 308 -8.16 -2.15 31.97
N SER A 309 -8.23 -1.47 30.82
CA SER A 309 -7.17 -1.50 29.78
C SER A 309 -6.15 -0.36 29.92
N PHE A 310 -5.77 -0.08 31.17
CA PHE A 310 -4.82 0.96 31.60
C PHE A 310 -3.90 0.41 32.70
N PRO A 311 -2.70 0.99 32.92
CA PRO A 311 -1.80 0.52 33.97
C PRO A 311 -2.34 0.88 35.36
N CYS A 312 -2.71 -0.10 36.18
CA CYS A 312 -3.34 0.14 37.49
C CYS A 312 -2.43 0.73 38.57
N HIS A 313 -1.14 0.97 38.27
CA HIS A 313 -0.19 1.69 39.12
C HIS A 313 0.57 2.72 38.26
N GLN A 314 -0.16 3.74 37.80
CA GLN A 314 0.40 4.90 37.09
C GLN A 314 -0.09 6.21 37.71
N ALA A 315 0.80 7.21 37.72
CA ALA A 315 0.46 8.61 37.96
C ALA A 315 -0.04 9.26 36.64
N GLY A 316 -1.06 8.68 36.01
CA GLY A 316 -1.65 9.19 34.77
C GLY A 316 -2.45 8.16 33.95
N LEU A 317 -3.60 8.58 33.41
CA LEU A 317 -4.42 7.80 32.46
C LEU A 317 -3.99 8.06 31.00
N ASN A 318 -4.07 7.03 30.14
CA ASN A 318 -3.61 7.08 28.75
C ASN A 318 -4.66 6.52 27.76
N LYS A 319 -4.55 6.80 26.45
CA LYS A 319 -5.61 6.64 25.41
C LYS A 319 -6.72 7.72 25.42
N GLY A 320 -6.38 8.96 25.76
CA GLY A 320 -7.28 10.12 25.63
C GLY A 320 -8.24 10.36 26.80
N PHE A 321 -8.18 9.53 27.84
CA PHE A 321 -8.81 9.77 29.13
C PHE A 321 -7.94 10.71 29.99
N LYS A 322 -8.56 11.64 30.71
CA LYS A 322 -7.94 12.59 31.65
C LYS A 322 -8.83 12.81 32.89
N ALA A 323 -9.51 11.77 33.36
CA ALA A 323 -10.35 11.85 34.55
C ALA A 323 -9.52 12.25 35.80
N SER A 324 -9.83 13.42 36.35
CA SER A 324 -9.15 13.98 37.52
C SER A 324 -9.52 13.20 38.80
N GLY A 325 -8.55 13.00 39.69
CA GLY A 325 -8.72 12.17 40.89
C GLY A 325 -8.53 10.66 40.69
N CYS A 326 -8.16 10.19 39.48
CA CYS A 326 -7.82 8.79 39.23
C CYS A 326 -6.30 8.48 39.30
N GLU A 327 -5.45 9.49 39.50
CA GLU A 327 -3.99 9.33 39.41
C GLU A 327 -3.39 8.94 40.76
N GLY A 328 -2.71 7.79 40.83
CA GLY A 328 -2.09 7.29 42.07
C GLY A 328 -3.03 6.55 43.02
N GLU A 329 -4.35 6.69 42.86
CA GLU A 329 -5.35 5.87 43.55
C GLU A 329 -5.38 4.44 42.99
N ASP A 330 -5.46 3.43 43.86
CA ASP A 330 -5.67 2.06 43.40
C ASP A 330 -7.09 1.95 42.83
N VAL A 331 -7.19 1.88 41.50
CA VAL A 331 -8.44 1.69 40.76
C VAL A 331 -9.15 0.40 41.19
N ALA A 332 -8.38 -0.58 41.70
CA ALA A 332 -8.93 -1.76 42.35
C ALA A 332 -9.27 -1.52 43.83
N MET A 333 -8.75 -0.52 44.57
CA MET A 333 -9.27 -0.13 45.90
C MET A 333 -10.64 0.53 45.82
N LEU A 334 -10.87 1.45 44.88
CA LEU A 334 -12.22 2.00 44.65
C LEU A 334 -13.26 0.89 44.34
N LEU A 335 -12.79 -0.28 43.89
CA LEU A 335 -13.60 -1.50 43.68
C LEU A 335 -13.46 -2.55 44.81
N LYS A 336 -12.42 -2.53 45.64
CA LYS A 336 -12.09 -3.51 46.72
C LYS A 336 -12.42 -3.01 48.12
N ASP A 337 -12.64 -1.72 48.35
CA ASP A 337 -13.23 -1.26 49.60
C ASP A 337 -14.69 -1.75 49.71
N ALA A 338 -15.31 -2.09 48.57
CA ALA A 338 -16.52 -2.91 48.48
C ALA A 338 -16.28 -4.45 48.56
N ILE A 339 -15.05 -4.95 48.38
CA ILE A 339 -14.66 -6.38 48.33
C ILE A 339 -13.46 -6.63 49.26
N HIS A 340 -13.67 -6.30 50.53
CA HIS A 340 -12.66 -6.01 51.57
C HIS A 340 -11.80 -7.19 52.08
N ARG A 341 -11.61 -8.28 51.30
CA ARG A 341 -10.98 -9.55 51.76
C ARG A 341 -10.26 -10.30 50.64
N MET A 342 -8.97 -10.03 50.43
CA MET A 342 -8.08 -10.92 49.66
C MET A 342 -6.62 -10.72 50.06
N GLU A 343 -6.06 -11.70 50.77
CA GLU A 343 -4.70 -11.67 51.33
C GLU A 343 -3.64 -11.86 50.24
N LEU A 344 -2.47 -11.24 50.45
CA LEU A 344 -1.29 -11.43 49.60
C LEU A 344 -0.58 -12.73 49.98
N VAL A 345 -0.47 -13.67 49.03
CA VAL A 345 0.26 -14.93 49.23
C VAL A 345 1.59 -14.86 48.50
N ASP A 346 2.65 -14.49 49.23
CA ASP A 346 4.03 -14.66 48.80
C ASP A 346 4.34 -16.16 48.59
N GLY A 347 5.12 -16.48 47.56
CA GLY A 347 5.55 -17.86 47.30
C GLY A 347 6.34 -18.00 46.00
N ASP A 348 7.43 -18.75 46.05
CA ASP A 348 8.36 -18.98 44.94
C ASP A 348 7.90 -20.08 43.95
N GLU A 349 6.74 -20.70 44.19
CA GLU A 349 6.23 -21.82 43.39
C GLU A 349 5.12 -21.43 42.41
N GLY A 350 5.24 -21.91 41.16
CA GLY A 350 4.19 -21.84 40.14
C GLY A 350 4.51 -20.92 38.96
N CYS A 351 3.45 -20.40 38.34
CA CYS A 351 3.53 -19.43 37.24
C CYS A 351 2.73 -18.18 37.59
N MET A 352 3.03 -17.08 36.91
CA MET A 352 2.30 -15.82 37.02
C MET A 352 2.15 -15.21 35.62
N CYS A 353 0.93 -14.83 35.24
CA CYS A 353 0.73 -14.00 34.06
C CYS A 353 1.16 -12.56 34.38
N VAL A 354 1.91 -11.95 33.46
CA VAL A 354 2.53 -10.63 33.64
C VAL A 354 2.01 -9.68 32.58
N ASN A 355 1.48 -8.53 33.02
CA ASN A 355 1.19 -7.41 32.14
C ASN A 355 2.47 -6.60 31.94
N MET A 356 3.04 -6.65 30.74
CA MET A 356 4.34 -6.04 30.46
C MET A 356 4.31 -4.51 30.54
N GLU A 357 3.20 -3.88 30.16
CA GLU A 357 3.11 -2.44 29.84
C GLU A 357 4.22 -1.97 28.88
N TRP A 358 4.50 -2.79 27.88
CA TRP A 358 5.58 -2.60 26.90
C TRP A 358 5.45 -1.35 25.99
N GLY A 359 4.35 -0.60 26.09
CA GLY A 359 4.16 0.65 25.35
C GLY A 359 5.04 1.81 25.84
N ALA A 360 5.60 1.68 27.05
CA ALA A 360 6.61 2.59 27.61
C ALA A 360 8.06 2.20 27.21
N PHE A 361 8.25 1.15 26.39
CA PHE A 361 9.59 0.79 25.92
C PHE A 361 10.18 1.90 25.03
N GLY A 362 11.31 2.46 25.46
CA GLY A 362 11.97 3.60 24.83
C GLY A 362 11.71 4.94 25.53
N ASP A 363 10.82 5.01 26.54
CA ASP A 363 10.61 6.22 27.35
C ASP A 363 11.88 6.60 28.16
N ASP A 364 12.84 5.68 28.31
CA ASP A 364 14.17 5.88 28.88
C ASP A 364 15.28 6.16 27.84
N GLY A 365 14.91 6.48 26.59
CA GLY A 365 15.84 6.81 25.49
C GLY A 365 16.43 5.59 24.76
N GLU A 366 16.16 4.37 25.24
CA GLU A 366 16.67 3.10 24.68
C GLU A 366 16.29 2.84 23.20
N LEU A 367 15.35 3.62 22.63
CA LEU A 367 14.95 3.54 21.22
C LEU A 367 15.31 4.77 20.37
N ASP A 368 16.03 5.77 20.90
CA ASP A 368 16.29 7.03 20.20
C ASP A 368 17.09 6.85 18.90
N ASP A 369 18.02 5.89 18.86
CA ASP A 369 18.77 5.49 17.65
C ASP A 369 17.84 5.05 16.49
N PHE A 370 16.63 4.60 16.82
CA PHE A 370 15.62 4.15 15.87
C PHE A 370 14.52 5.20 15.64
N CYS A 371 14.54 6.34 16.35
CA CYS A 371 13.56 7.41 16.24
C CYS A 371 13.94 8.41 15.14
N THR A 372 13.04 8.58 14.16
CA THR A 372 13.15 9.58 13.10
C THR A 372 12.57 10.92 13.54
N ASP A 373 12.84 11.99 12.79
CA ASP A 373 12.22 13.31 13.03
C ASP A 373 10.69 13.27 12.95
N PHE A 374 10.13 12.33 12.17
CA PHE A 374 8.68 12.10 12.11
C PHE A 374 8.12 11.44 13.37
N ASP A 375 8.94 10.67 14.10
CA ASP A 375 8.56 10.13 15.41
C ASP A 375 8.56 11.26 16.46
N ARG A 376 9.66 12.02 16.53
CA ARG A 376 9.80 13.19 17.41
C ARG A 376 8.67 14.21 17.22
N ALA A 377 8.41 14.60 15.98
CA ALA A 377 7.35 15.56 15.65
C ALA A 377 5.93 15.06 16.02
N VAL A 378 5.70 13.74 16.17
CA VAL A 378 4.42 13.21 16.64
C VAL A 378 4.35 13.14 18.16
N ASP A 379 5.46 12.84 18.82
CA ASP A 379 5.57 12.85 20.28
C ASP A 379 5.41 14.27 20.86
N GLU A 380 6.14 15.26 20.33
CA GLU A 380 6.03 16.69 20.68
C GLU A 380 4.60 17.24 20.55
N ASN A 381 3.84 16.68 19.60
CA ASN A 381 2.47 17.08 19.31
C ASN A 381 1.42 16.16 19.95
N SER A 382 1.84 15.17 20.74
CA SER A 382 0.98 14.21 21.42
C SER A 382 0.32 14.83 22.66
N THR A 383 -0.52 14.04 23.33
CA THR A 383 -1.14 14.45 24.61
C THR A 383 -0.13 14.40 25.76
N ASN A 384 0.90 13.56 25.66
CA ASN A 384 1.84 13.18 26.72
C ASN A 384 3.28 13.10 26.18
N PRO A 385 3.93 14.22 25.79
CA PRO A 385 5.28 14.18 25.22
C PRO A 385 6.30 13.44 26.10
N GLY A 386 7.12 12.59 25.49
CA GLY A 386 8.13 11.79 26.17
C GLY A 386 7.60 10.64 27.04
N LYS A 387 6.31 10.29 26.95
CA LYS A 387 5.70 9.18 27.71
C LYS A 387 4.75 8.35 26.85
N GLN A 388 4.98 7.05 26.83
CA GLN A 388 4.37 6.07 25.93
C GLN A 388 4.58 6.45 24.47
N SER A 389 5.37 5.65 23.75
CA SER A 389 5.47 5.70 22.28
C SER A 389 4.17 5.23 21.58
N ASP A 390 2.99 5.69 22.03
CA ASP A 390 1.69 5.52 21.38
C ASP A 390 1.60 6.46 20.16
N ARG A 391 2.49 6.17 19.20
CA ARG A 391 2.73 6.93 17.98
C ARG A 391 1.49 6.85 17.11
N LEU A 392 0.61 7.84 17.25
CA LEU A 392 -0.58 8.02 16.43
C LEU A 392 -0.20 8.00 14.94
N ALA A 393 -0.30 6.83 14.30
CA ALA A 393 0.22 6.57 12.96
C ALA A 393 -0.35 7.55 11.91
N LEU A 394 -1.57 8.03 12.11
CA LEU A 394 -2.22 9.05 11.27
C LEU A 394 -1.50 10.41 11.33
N ARG A 395 -0.95 10.82 12.48
CA ARG A 395 -0.16 12.06 12.61
C ARG A 395 1.22 11.90 11.98
N GLN A 396 1.83 10.71 12.07
CA GLN A 396 3.10 10.40 11.42
C GLN A 396 2.95 10.47 9.91
N VAL A 397 1.96 9.75 9.37
CA VAL A 397 1.59 9.80 7.95
C VAL A 397 1.33 11.25 7.53
N ARG A 398 0.49 12.02 8.24
CA ARG A 398 0.21 13.42 7.89
C ARG A 398 1.48 14.29 7.83
N SER A 399 2.40 14.15 8.80
CA SER A 399 3.66 14.89 8.83
C SER A 399 4.57 14.55 7.64
N ILE A 400 4.69 13.27 7.30
CA ILE A 400 5.45 12.79 6.15
C ILE A 400 4.81 13.31 4.83
N LEU A 401 3.49 13.25 4.69
CA LEU A 401 2.77 13.74 3.51
C LEU A 401 2.90 15.26 3.32
N GLN A 402 2.91 16.03 4.41
CA GLN A 402 3.17 17.47 4.38
C GLN A 402 4.61 17.77 3.95
N HIS A 403 5.61 17.05 4.49
CA HIS A 403 7.02 17.17 4.05
C HIS A 403 7.23 16.79 2.59
N LEU A 404 6.42 15.88 2.05
CA LEU A 404 6.45 15.47 0.65
C LEU A 404 5.67 16.42 -0.30
N GLY A 405 5.14 17.53 0.21
CA GLY A 405 4.56 18.60 -0.61
C GLY A 405 3.11 18.37 -1.07
N LEU A 406 2.36 17.47 -0.44
CA LEU A 406 1.02 17.10 -0.86
C LEU A 406 -0.05 18.13 -0.44
N THR A 407 -0.29 19.12 -1.30
CA THR A 407 -1.29 20.20 -1.09
C THR A 407 -2.51 20.10 -2.01
N SER A 408 -2.55 19.15 -2.93
CA SER A 408 -3.65 18.86 -3.85
C SER A 408 -3.75 17.34 -4.09
N SER A 409 -4.88 16.85 -4.58
CA SER A 409 -5.17 15.41 -4.70
C SER A 409 -5.12 14.91 -6.15
N THR A 410 -3.94 14.52 -6.63
CA THR A 410 -3.74 13.84 -7.92
C THR A 410 -3.58 12.32 -7.77
N CYS A 411 -3.54 11.62 -8.90
CA CYS A 411 -3.28 10.17 -8.93
C CYS A 411 -1.86 9.79 -8.45
N ASP A 412 -0.87 10.66 -8.66
CA ASP A 412 0.51 10.41 -8.23
C ASP A 412 0.65 10.60 -6.70
N ASP A 413 -0.08 11.57 -6.15
CA ASP A 413 -0.18 11.79 -4.70
C ASP A 413 -0.80 10.57 -3.99
N SER A 414 -1.77 9.93 -4.64
CA SER A 414 -2.39 8.68 -4.14
C SER A 414 -1.41 7.50 -4.11
N ILE A 415 -0.46 7.44 -5.06
CA ILE A 415 0.63 6.46 -5.04
C ILE A 415 1.58 6.77 -3.88
N LEU A 416 1.90 8.03 -3.67
CA LEU A 416 2.79 8.49 -2.60
C LEU A 416 2.22 8.22 -1.20
N VAL A 417 0.95 8.53 -0.98
CA VAL A 417 0.23 8.21 0.26
C VAL A 417 0.31 6.70 0.56
N LYS A 418 0.05 5.86 -0.46
CA LYS A 418 0.13 4.41 -0.30
C LYS A 418 1.54 3.92 0.03
N GLU A 419 2.56 4.52 -0.58
CA GLU A 419 3.97 4.20 -0.32
C GLU A 419 4.37 4.54 1.12
N VAL A 420 4.07 5.76 1.58
CA VAL A 420 4.29 6.22 2.96
C VAL A 420 3.59 5.31 3.97
N CYS A 421 2.29 5.07 3.80
CA CYS A 421 1.52 4.21 4.70
C CYS A 421 2.09 2.78 4.76
N SER A 422 2.57 2.24 3.64
CA SER A 422 3.17 0.90 3.56
C SER A 422 4.52 0.81 4.29
N VAL A 423 5.34 1.86 4.26
CA VAL A 423 6.61 1.91 5.00
C VAL A 423 6.35 2.05 6.51
N VAL A 424 5.45 2.95 6.92
CA VAL A 424 5.09 3.15 8.34
C VAL A 424 4.47 1.90 8.95
N SER A 425 3.50 1.26 8.28
CA SER A 425 2.84 0.07 8.81
C SER A 425 3.74 -1.17 8.83
N ARG A 426 4.66 -1.30 7.85
CA ARG A 426 5.71 -2.33 7.87
C ARG A 426 6.64 -2.16 9.06
N ARG A 427 7.15 -0.95 9.30
CA ARG A 427 8.03 -0.65 10.45
C ARG A 427 7.33 -0.97 11.78
N ALA A 428 6.06 -0.58 11.92
CA ALA A 428 5.27 -0.87 13.12
C ALA A 428 5.08 -2.39 13.34
N ALA A 429 4.77 -3.16 12.30
CA ALA A 429 4.65 -4.61 12.38
C ALA A 429 5.99 -5.29 12.73
N GLN A 430 7.10 -4.79 12.18
CA GLN A 430 8.45 -5.31 12.47
C GLN A 430 8.90 -5.03 13.90
N LEU A 431 8.66 -3.82 14.43
CA LEU A 431 8.96 -3.47 15.82
C LEU A 431 8.12 -4.30 16.81
N CYS A 432 6.82 -4.48 16.52
CA CYS A 432 5.95 -5.33 17.31
C CYS A 432 6.42 -6.80 17.29
N ALA A 433 6.86 -7.31 16.13
CA ALA A 433 7.46 -8.63 16.02
C ALA A 433 8.78 -8.77 16.80
N ALA A 434 9.63 -7.74 16.84
CA ALA A 434 10.86 -7.75 17.64
C ALA A 434 10.57 -7.81 19.15
N GLY A 435 9.58 -7.03 19.62
CA GLY A 435 9.10 -7.13 21.00
C GLY A 435 8.54 -8.52 21.33
N LEU A 436 7.70 -9.08 20.46
CA LEU A 436 7.13 -10.41 20.66
C LEU A 436 8.19 -11.53 20.58
N ALA A 437 9.20 -11.38 19.71
CA ALA A 437 10.33 -12.29 19.61
C ALA A 437 11.10 -12.40 20.94
N ALA A 438 11.34 -11.27 21.61
CA ALA A 438 11.96 -11.23 22.94
C ALA A 438 11.13 -12.00 23.98
N VAL A 439 9.80 -11.84 23.95
CA VAL A 439 8.89 -12.55 24.88
C VAL A 439 8.93 -14.07 24.66
N VAL A 440 8.80 -14.55 23.42
CA VAL A 440 8.76 -15.99 23.15
C VAL A 440 10.12 -16.66 23.38
N ASP A 441 11.23 -16.02 23.03
CA ASP A 441 12.56 -16.53 23.38
C ASP A 441 12.80 -16.50 24.89
N LYS A 442 12.33 -15.47 25.62
CA LYS A 442 12.42 -15.45 27.08
C LYS A 442 11.62 -16.58 27.74
N ILE A 443 10.44 -16.92 27.23
CA ILE A 443 9.67 -18.10 27.68
C ILE A 443 10.43 -19.39 27.39
N ARG A 444 11.00 -19.53 26.18
CA ARG A 444 11.79 -20.71 25.78
C ARG A 444 13.03 -20.89 26.65
N GLN A 445 13.79 -19.82 26.87
CA GLN A 445 14.96 -19.78 27.74
C GLN A 445 14.61 -20.10 29.19
N ASN A 446 13.58 -19.47 29.77
CA ASN A 446 13.14 -19.73 31.15
C ASN A 446 12.72 -21.19 31.38
N ARG A 447 12.22 -21.87 30.35
CA ARG A 447 11.86 -23.30 30.38
C ARG A 447 13.01 -24.23 29.99
N ASN A 448 14.21 -23.70 29.73
CA ASN A 448 15.40 -24.42 29.26
C ASN A 448 15.14 -25.30 28.01
N LEU A 449 14.35 -24.78 27.06
CA LEU A 449 13.97 -25.52 25.84
C LEU A 449 14.85 -25.17 24.63
N ASN A 450 15.20 -26.18 23.84
CA ASN A 450 15.86 -25.99 22.54
C ASN A 450 14.91 -25.41 21.47
N SER A 451 13.62 -25.71 21.58
CA SER A 451 12.56 -25.14 20.75
C SER A 451 11.26 -24.96 21.55
N LEU A 452 10.44 -23.99 21.17
CA LEU A 452 9.16 -23.71 21.83
C LEU A 452 8.04 -23.65 20.78
N SER A 453 6.99 -24.45 20.94
CA SER A 453 5.71 -24.20 20.28
C SER A 453 4.83 -23.37 21.22
N VAL A 454 4.29 -22.24 20.74
CA VAL A 454 3.48 -21.33 21.55
C VAL A 454 2.41 -20.64 20.71
N THR A 455 1.23 -20.46 21.31
CA THR A 455 0.11 -19.73 20.70
C THR A 455 -0.05 -18.38 21.38
N VAL A 456 -0.16 -17.32 20.59
CA VAL A 456 -0.39 -15.95 21.06
C VAL A 456 -1.79 -15.51 20.63
N GLY A 457 -2.63 -15.15 21.61
CA GLY A 457 -3.91 -14.51 21.36
C GLY A 457 -3.68 -13.04 20.99
N VAL A 458 -4.23 -12.60 19.86
CA VAL A 458 -4.07 -11.24 19.33
C VAL A 458 -5.43 -10.59 19.12
N ASP A 459 -5.55 -9.33 19.50
CA ASP A 459 -6.69 -8.47 19.18
C ASP A 459 -6.19 -7.06 18.83
N GLY A 460 -7.06 -6.24 18.24
CA GLY A 460 -6.78 -4.86 17.86
C GLY A 460 -7.14 -4.57 16.39
N THR A 461 -7.81 -3.45 16.17
CA THR A 461 -8.33 -3.01 14.86
C THR A 461 -7.25 -2.95 13.78
N LEU A 462 -6.03 -2.52 14.12
CA LEU A 462 -4.90 -2.48 13.19
C LEU A 462 -4.50 -3.89 12.71
N TYR A 463 -4.41 -4.86 13.62
CA TYR A 463 -4.06 -6.24 13.28
C TYR A 463 -5.17 -6.90 12.43
N LYS A 464 -6.44 -6.65 12.79
CA LYS A 464 -7.63 -7.20 12.12
C LYS A 464 -7.86 -6.63 10.71
N LEU A 465 -7.72 -5.31 10.52
CA LEU A 465 -8.14 -4.64 9.29
C LEU A 465 -6.99 -4.29 8.32
N HIS A 466 -5.73 -4.21 8.78
CA HIS A 466 -4.64 -3.80 7.90
C HIS A 466 -4.15 -4.98 7.03
N PRO A 467 -4.16 -4.86 5.68
CA PRO A 467 -4.02 -6.01 4.75
C PRO A 467 -2.67 -6.73 4.79
N HIS A 468 -1.66 -6.14 5.44
CA HIS A 468 -0.30 -6.67 5.50
C HIS A 468 0.31 -6.69 6.92
N PHE A 469 -0.42 -6.28 7.97
CA PHE A 469 0.20 -6.11 9.29
C PHE A 469 0.50 -7.47 9.93
N SER A 470 -0.50 -8.35 9.98
CA SER A 470 -0.39 -9.71 10.52
C SER A 470 0.67 -10.55 9.80
N SER A 471 0.70 -10.49 8.46
CA SER A 471 1.68 -11.26 7.66
C SER A 471 3.12 -10.79 7.85
N ILE A 472 3.37 -9.46 7.86
CA ILE A 472 4.70 -8.89 8.12
C ILE A 472 5.15 -9.21 9.56
N LEU A 473 4.23 -9.15 10.53
CA LEU A 473 4.52 -9.49 11.92
C LEU A 473 4.93 -10.97 12.04
N GLN A 474 4.17 -11.89 11.44
CA GLN A 474 4.46 -13.32 11.47
C GLN A 474 5.71 -13.72 10.67
N GLU A 475 6.00 -13.05 9.55
CA GLU A 475 7.27 -13.20 8.80
C GLU A 475 8.46 -12.76 9.65
N THR A 476 8.41 -11.55 10.22
CA THR A 476 9.49 -10.98 11.02
C THR A 476 9.73 -11.78 12.30
N LEU A 477 8.66 -12.25 12.96
CA LEU A 477 8.77 -13.07 14.18
C LEU A 477 9.52 -14.38 13.92
N ARG A 478 9.30 -15.03 12.77
CA ARG A 478 10.02 -16.25 12.37
C ARG A 478 11.50 -16.02 12.08
N ASP A 479 11.88 -14.85 11.54
CA ASP A 479 13.28 -14.48 11.33
C ASP A 479 14.01 -14.13 12.64
N LEU A 480 13.33 -13.46 13.57
CA LEU A 480 13.92 -13.00 14.83
C LEU A 480 13.91 -14.05 15.96
N ALA A 481 12.99 -15.01 15.95
CA ALA A 481 12.88 -16.10 16.92
C ALA A 481 12.75 -17.48 16.22
N PRO A 482 13.75 -17.93 15.44
CA PRO A 482 13.65 -19.15 14.62
C PRO A 482 13.58 -20.46 15.43
N GLN A 483 13.81 -20.42 16.75
CA GLN A 483 13.63 -21.56 17.67
C GLN A 483 12.21 -21.61 18.28
N CYS A 484 11.35 -20.64 17.96
CA CYS A 484 9.98 -20.54 18.45
C CYS A 484 8.98 -20.69 17.29
N ASP A 485 8.22 -21.77 17.30
CA ASP A 485 7.06 -21.94 16.43
C ASP A 485 5.87 -21.19 17.05
N VAL A 486 5.57 -20.00 16.51
CA VAL A 486 4.55 -19.10 17.07
C VAL A 486 3.30 -19.06 16.18
N THR A 487 2.20 -19.57 16.74
CA THR A 487 0.87 -19.46 16.11
C THR A 487 0.15 -18.21 16.65
N LEU A 488 -0.23 -17.29 15.77
CA LEU A 488 -1.03 -16.11 16.12
C LEU A 488 -2.51 -16.43 15.90
N LEU A 489 -3.32 -16.38 16.96
CA LEU A 489 -4.78 -16.56 16.89
C LEU A 489 -5.50 -15.25 17.19
N GLN A 490 -6.40 -14.86 16.30
CA GLN A 490 -7.25 -13.69 16.49
C GLN A 490 -8.36 -13.98 17.52
N SER A 491 -8.60 -13.05 18.46
CA SER A 491 -9.79 -13.08 19.32
C SER A 491 -10.98 -12.44 18.59
N GLU A 492 -12.10 -13.15 18.49
CA GLU A 492 -13.33 -12.61 17.89
C GLU A 492 -14.15 -11.78 18.89
N ASP A 493 -14.28 -12.24 20.14
CA ASP A 493 -15.20 -11.68 21.15
C ASP A 493 -14.56 -10.68 22.13
N GLY A 494 -13.41 -10.10 21.76
CA GLY A 494 -12.67 -9.16 22.61
C GLY A 494 -12.07 -9.79 23.87
N SER A 495 -11.90 -8.99 24.92
CA SER A 495 -11.35 -9.42 26.23
C SER A 495 -12.38 -10.10 27.15
N GLY A 496 -13.68 -9.98 26.86
CA GLY A 496 -14.76 -10.35 27.79
C GLY A 496 -14.76 -11.84 28.19
N LYS A 497 -14.53 -12.75 27.24
CA LYS A 497 -14.39 -14.19 27.53
C LYS A 497 -13.20 -14.47 28.46
N GLY A 498 -12.08 -13.74 28.28
CA GLY A 498 -10.91 -13.85 29.16
C GLY A 498 -11.20 -13.38 30.58
N ALA A 499 -11.88 -12.25 30.73
CA ALA A 499 -12.32 -11.72 32.03
C ALA A 499 -13.17 -12.73 32.81
N ALA A 500 -14.20 -13.28 32.16
CA ALA A 500 -15.11 -14.25 32.78
C ALA A 500 -14.38 -15.52 33.22
N LEU A 501 -13.43 -16.01 32.42
CA LEU A 501 -12.61 -17.18 32.76
C LEU A 501 -11.66 -16.91 33.93
N ILE A 502 -11.05 -15.73 34.01
CA ILE A 502 -10.22 -15.32 35.16
C ILE A 502 -11.05 -15.26 36.44
N THR A 503 -12.24 -14.63 36.40
CA THR A 503 -13.15 -14.57 37.55
C THR A 503 -13.59 -15.97 37.99
N ALA A 504 -13.92 -16.87 37.05
CA ALA A 504 -14.32 -18.24 37.39
C ALA A 504 -13.20 -19.05 38.07
N VAL A 505 -11.94 -18.89 37.62
CA VAL A 505 -10.78 -19.50 38.28
C VAL A 505 -10.52 -18.89 39.66
N ALA A 506 -10.65 -17.56 39.80
CA ALA A 506 -10.48 -16.87 41.07
C ALA A 506 -11.56 -17.24 42.12
N CYS A 507 -12.82 -17.44 41.70
CA CYS A 507 -13.86 -17.99 42.56
C CYS A 507 -13.52 -19.40 43.04
N ARG A 508 -13.11 -20.31 42.14
CA ARG A 508 -12.69 -21.68 42.51
C ARG A 508 -11.57 -21.70 43.56
N MET A 509 -10.64 -20.73 43.51
CA MET A 509 -9.55 -20.61 44.48
C MET A 509 -9.97 -19.98 45.83
N LYS A 510 -11.22 -19.51 45.98
CA LYS A 510 -11.81 -19.14 47.28
C LYS A 510 -12.63 -20.28 47.90
N ASP A 511 -13.10 -21.22 47.08
CA ASP A 511 -13.94 -22.35 47.48
C ASP A 511 -13.13 -23.64 47.77
N ALA A 512 -11.80 -23.57 47.68
CA ALA A 512 -10.84 -24.67 47.86
C ALA A 512 -9.83 -24.36 48.96
#